data_AF-A0A3D5L6S6-F1
#
_entry.id   AF-A0A3D5L6S6-F1
#
_cell.length_a   1.000
_cell.length_b   1.000
_cell.length_c   1.000
_cell.angle_alpha   90.00
_cell.angle_beta   90.00
_cell.angle_gamma   90.00
#
_symmetry.space_group_name_H-M   'P 1'
#
loop_
_entity.id
_entity.type
_entity.pdbx_description
1 polymer ?
#
loop_
_entity_poly.entity_id
_entity_poly.type
_entity_poly.pdbx_seq_one_letter_code
_entity_poly.pdbx_strand_id
1 'polypeptide(L)' 'APRTMIQSVATEYGIANLSGKTLRERAEAMIAIAHPDFRDELEQYAKEAFH' A
#
# COMPACT_ATOMS: atom_id res chain seq x y z
N ALA A 1 -14.52 3.20 5.80
CA ALA A 1 -14.25 2.42 7.03
C ALA A 1 -12.94 2.90 7.65
N PRO A 2 -12.78 2.87 8.99
CA PRO A 2 -11.49 3.11 9.63
C PRO A 2 -10.39 2.25 9.02
N ARG A 3 -9.18 2.80 8.86
CA ARG A 3 -8.03 2.08 8.27
C ARG A 3 -7.74 0.73 8.95
N THR A 4 -8.04 0.63 10.25
CA THR A 4 -7.84 -0.55 11.09
C THR A 4 -8.81 -1.69 10.79
N MET A 5 -9.95 -1.41 10.14
CA MET A 5 -10.94 -2.42 9.76
C MET A 5 -10.70 -2.99 8.36
N ILE A 6 -9.80 -2.40 7.58
CA ILE A 6 -9.51 -2.87 6.22
C ILE A 6 -8.51 -4.02 6.30
N GLN A 7 -8.99 -5.21 5.91
CA GLN A 7 -8.19 -6.44 5.87
C GLN A 7 -7.46 -6.61 4.55
N SER A 8 -8.11 -6.34 3.43
CA SER A 8 -7.54 -6.50 2.09
C SER A 8 -8.04 -5.43 1.13
N VAL A 9 -7.22 -5.11 0.13
CA VAL A 9 -7.54 -4.21 -0.98
C VAL A 9 -7.24 -4.94 -2.29
N ALA A 10 -8.10 -4.81 -3.29
CA ALA A 10 -7.95 -5.45 -4.59
C ALA A 10 -7.99 -4.42 -5.72
N THR A 11 -7.13 -4.60 -6.71
CA THR A 11 -7.09 -3.85 -7.97
C THR A 11 -6.96 -4.85 -9.12
N GLU A 12 -6.99 -4.36 -10.35
CA GLU A 12 -6.67 -5.13 -11.56
C GLU A 12 -5.22 -5.67 -11.58
N TYR A 13 -4.35 -5.17 -10.70
CA TYR A 13 -2.96 -5.59 -10.57
C TYR A 13 -2.70 -6.59 -9.43
N GLY A 14 -3.70 -6.90 -8.60
CA GLY A 14 -3.58 -7.90 -7.55
C GLY A 14 -4.31 -7.56 -6.25
N ILE A 15 -3.99 -8.29 -5.18
CA ILE A 15 -4.61 -8.15 -3.85
C ILE A 15 -3.54 -7.90 -2.79
N ALA A 16 -3.71 -6.83 -2.01
CA ALA A 16 -2.88 -6.50 -0.86
C ALA A 16 -3.61 -6.86 0.43
N ASN A 17 -3.05 -7.80 1.21
CA ASN A 17 -3.48 -8.05 2.59
C ASN A 17 -2.81 -7.04 3.52
N LEU A 18 -3.61 -6.32 4.31
CA LEU A 18 -3.21 -5.25 5.22
C LEU A 18 -3.40 -5.63 6.70
N SER A 19 -3.91 -6.82 6.99
CA SER A 19 -4.12 -7.32 8.35
C SER A 19 -2.78 -7.57 9.04
N GLY A 20 -2.61 -7.02 10.25
CA GLY A 20 -1.37 -7.17 11.03
C GLY A 20 -0.16 -6.38 10.52
N LYS A 21 -0.30 -5.62 9.42
CA LYS A 21 0.78 -4.81 8.85
C LYS A 21 0.89 -3.44 9.53
N THR A 22 2.12 -2.99 9.76
CA THR A 22 2.47 -1.62 10.14
C THR A 22 2.09 -0.62 9.05
N LEU A 23 2.08 0.68 9.35
CA LEU A 23 1.75 1.71 8.34
C LEU A 23 2.69 1.66 7.12
N ARG A 24 3.99 1.41 7.36
CA ARG A 24 4.99 1.27 6.30
C ARG A 24 4.72 0.05 5.42
N GLU A 25 4.54 -1.13 6.03
CA GLU A 25 4.25 -2.36 5.30
C GLU A 25 2.91 -2.30 4.54
N ARG A 26 1.94 -1.54 5.06
CA ARG A 26 0.69 -1.27 4.35
C ARG A 26 0.91 -0.41 3.12
N ALA A 27 1.72 0.65 3.23
CA ALA A 27 2.07 1.48 2.09
C ALA A 27 2.78 0.64 1.00
N GLU A 28 3.80 -0.12 1.37
CA GLU A 28 4.52 -1.02 0.46
C GLU A 28 3.58 -2.03 -0.21
N ALA A 29 2.64 -2.63 0.54
CA ALA A 29 1.66 -3.56 0.00
C ALA A 29 0.66 -2.91 -0.98
N MET A 30 0.23 -1.68 -0.69
CA MET A 30 -0.67 -0.93 -1.58
C MET A 30 0.04 -0.48 -2.86
N ILE A 31 1.31 -0.10 -2.77
CA ILE A 31 2.14 0.27 -3.94
C ILE A 31 2.31 -0.92 -4.88
N ALA A 32 2.52 -2.13 -4.32
CA ALA A 32 2.68 -3.35 -5.12
C ALA A 32 1.46 -3.68 -6.00
N ILE A 33 0.26 -3.25 -5.59
CA ILE A 33 -0.99 -3.44 -6.35
C ILE A 33 -1.45 -2.16 -7.08
N ALA A 34 -0.68 -1.09 -7.06
CA ALA A 34 -0.98 0.13 -7.81
C ALA A 34 -0.65 -0.03 -9.30
N HIS A 35 -1.23 0.85 -10.12
CA HIS A 35 -0.91 0.95 -11.54
C HIS A 35 0.60 1.18 -11.73
N PRO A 36 1.29 0.48 -12.67
CA PRO A 36 2.74 0.55 -12.85
C PRO A 36 3.30 1.96 -12.93
N ASP A 37 2.63 2.83 -13.70
CA ASP A 37 3.04 4.23 -13.92
C ASP A 37 3.15 5.08 -12.64
N PHE A 38 2.49 4.69 -11.54
CA PHE A 38 2.50 5.44 -10.29
C PHE A 38 3.38 4.81 -9.20
N ARG A 39 3.94 3.62 -9.42
CA ARG A 39 4.66 2.90 -8.36
C ARG A 39 5.88 3.68 -7.88
N ASP A 40 6.69 4.19 -8.80
CA ASP A 40 7.92 4.91 -8.48
C ASP A 40 7.64 6.18 -7.65
N GLU A 41 6.61 6.94 -8.02
CA GLU A 41 6.19 8.14 -7.27
C GLU A 41 5.71 7.78 -5.85
N LEU A 42 4.88 6.74 -5.73
CA LEU A 42 4.37 6.31 -4.43
C LEU A 42 5.47 5.70 -3.54
N GLU A 43 6.45 5.00 -4.11
CA GLU A 43 7.63 4.50 -3.39
C GLU A 43 8.46 5.65 -2.83
N GLN A 44 8.69 6.70 -3.62
CA GLN A 44 9.43 7.87 -3.17
C GLN A 44 8.69 8.57 -2.04
N TYR A 45 7.38 8.80 -2.20
CA TYR A 45 6.54 9.36 -1.14
C TYR A 45 6.57 8.52 0.15
N ALA A 46 6.50 7.19 0.04
CA ALA A 46 6.56 6.32 1.20
C ALA A 46 7.92 6.39 1.91
N LYS A 47 9.03 6.48 1.18
CA LYS A 47 10.37 6.65 1.75
C LYS A 47 10.52 7.97 2.51
N GLU A 48 9.87 9.04 2.06
CA GLU A 48 9.88 10.36 2.72
C GLU A 48 8.94 10.39 3.93
N ALA A 49 7.76 9.78 3.82
CA ALA A 49 6.75 9.77 4.88
C ALA A 49 7.09 8.85 6.07
N PHE A 50 7.91 7.81 5.84
CA PHE A 50 8.31 6.83 6.86
C PHE A 50 9.83 6.81 7.12
N HIS A 51 10.50 7.94 6.83
CA HIS A 51 11.90 8.17 7.17
C HIS A 51 12.11 8.34 8.67
#